data_AF-B5YIJ6-F1
#
_entry.id   AF-B5YIJ6-F1
#
_cell.length_a   1.000
_cell.length_b   1.000
_cell.length_c   1.000
_cell.angle_alpha   90.00
_cell.angle_beta   90.00
_cell.angle_gamma   90.00
#
_symmetry.space_group_name_H-M   'P 1'
#
loop_
_entity.id
_entity.type
_entity.pdbx_description
1 polymer ?
#
loop_
_entity_poly.entity_id
_entity_poly.type
_entity_poly.pdbx_seq_one_letter_code
_entity_poly.pdbx_strand_id
1 'polypeptide(L)'
;MKEILIHPFCYLLPWMTDEEFKALKEDIKKHGLIEPITLYEGQILDGKCRYKACKELKITPKFVEFHGDDLEALIYVIRKNILRQQLNKDQISCIIAEAVTEAEKFIKKQYSLFE
;
A
#
# COMPACT_ATOMS: atom_id res chain seq x y z
N MET A 1 11.81 -16.18 -5.94
CA MET A 1 10.62 -15.72 -5.21
C MET A 1 9.60 -15.29 -6.25
N LYS A 2 8.33 -15.70 -6.14
CA LYS A 2 7.29 -15.34 -7.13
C LYS A 2 7.06 -13.82 -7.10
N GLU A 3 6.89 -13.22 -8.27
CA GLU A 3 6.52 -11.80 -8.36
C GLU A 3 5.05 -11.63 -7.96
N ILE A 4 4.78 -10.68 -7.07
CA ILE A 4 3.43 -10.33 -6.62
C ILE A 4 3.15 -8.91 -7.11
N LEU A 5 1.99 -8.72 -7.74
CA LEU A 5 1.58 -7.41 -8.25
C LEU A 5 1.22 -6.46 -7.10
N ILE A 6 1.32 -5.16 -7.34
CA ILE A 6 0.92 -4.12 -6.38
C ILE A 6 -0.53 -3.75 -6.69
N HIS A 7 -1.40 -3.84 -5.67
CA HIS A 7 -2.80 -3.46 -5.80
C HIS A 7 -2.93 -1.96 -6.10
N PRO A 8 -3.87 -1.52 -6.97
CA PRO A 8 -4.06 -0.10 -7.30
C PRO A 8 -4.15 0.83 -6.08
N PHE A 9 -4.89 0.45 -5.05
CA PHE A 9 -5.00 1.26 -3.82
C PHE A 9 -3.67 1.46 -3.09
N CYS A 10 -2.71 0.55 -3.22
CA CYS A 10 -1.39 0.71 -2.60
C CYS A 10 -0.61 1.90 -3.19
N TYR A 11 -0.94 2.34 -4.41
CA TYR A 11 -0.33 3.52 -5.05
C TYR A 11 -0.80 4.86 -4.47
N LEU A 12 -1.85 4.89 -3.64
CA LEU A 12 -2.25 6.08 -2.89
C LEU A 12 -1.17 6.55 -1.90
N LEU A 13 -0.23 5.67 -1.58
CA LEU A 13 0.91 5.97 -0.74
C LEU A 13 2.13 6.27 -1.61
N PRO A 14 2.93 7.30 -1.33
CA PRO A 14 4.19 7.49 -2.03
C PRO A 14 5.16 6.34 -1.74
N TRP A 15 6.18 6.19 -2.58
CA TRP A 15 7.35 5.40 -2.21
C TRP A 15 8.12 6.13 -1.11
N MET A 16 8.77 5.36 -0.23
CA MET A 16 9.74 5.90 0.73
C MET A 16 10.90 6.57 -0.01
N THR A 17 11.50 7.59 0.61
CA THR A 17 12.77 8.14 0.11
C THR A 17 13.88 7.08 0.22
N ASP A 18 15.01 7.31 -0.44
CA ASP A 18 16.13 6.37 -0.39
C ASP A 18 16.69 6.23 1.04
N GLU A 19 16.71 7.31 1.83
CA GLU A 19 17.13 7.28 3.24
C GLU A 19 16.16 6.48 4.10
N GLU A 20 14.84 6.71 3.96
CA GLU A 20 13.80 5.98 4.69
C GLU A 20 13.83 4.49 4.33
N PHE A 21 13.98 4.19 3.04
CA PHE A 21 14.06 2.82 2.55
C PHE A 21 15.33 2.11 3.04
N LYS A 22 16.46 2.82 3.09
CA LYS A 22 17.71 2.29 3.66
C LYS A 22 17.53 1.97 5.15
N ALA A 23 16.92 2.88 5.92
CA ALA A 23 16.62 2.63 7.32
C ALA A 23 15.70 1.42 7.51
N LEU A 24 14.64 1.29 6.69
CA LEU A 24 13.74 0.14 6.69
C LEU A 24 14.49 -1.17 6.41
N LYS A 25 15.41 -1.18 5.42
CA LYS A 25 16.20 -2.37 5.11
C LYS A 25 17.09 -2.78 6.27
N GLU A 26 17.79 -1.84 6.90
CA GLU A 26 18.64 -2.17 8.06
C GLU A 26 17.82 -2.70 9.24
N ASP A 27 16.63 -2.14 9.48
CA ASP A 27 15.71 -2.63 10.51
C ASP A 27 15.26 -4.08 10.21
N ILE A 28 14.78 -4.35 9.00
CA ILE A 28 14.37 -5.70 8.56
C ILE A 28 15.54 -6.68 8.59
N LYS A 29 16.76 -6.25 8.24
CA LYS A 29 17.95 -7.10 8.30
C LYS A 29 18.30 -7.49 9.73
N LYS A 30 18.13 -6.58 10.69
CA LYS A 30 18.47 -6.79 12.10
C LYS A 30 17.39 -7.57 12.86
N HIS A 31 16.12 -7.31 12.56
CA HIS A 31 14.98 -7.80 13.34
C HIS A 31 14.06 -8.76 12.58
N GLY A 32 14.32 -8.95 11.28
CA GLY A 32 13.39 -9.62 10.38
C GLY A 32 12.19 -8.74 10.04
N LEU A 33 11.30 -9.26 9.20
CA LEU A 33 10.04 -8.61 8.92
C LEU A 33 9.09 -8.75 10.12
N ILE A 34 8.87 -7.64 10.83
CA ILE A 34 7.95 -7.57 11.98
C ILE A 34 6.51 -7.42 11.50
N GLU A 35 6.22 -6.36 10.73
CA GLU A 35 4.89 -6.13 10.18
C GLU A 35 4.72 -6.87 8.84
N PRO A 36 3.77 -7.81 8.73
CA PRO A 36 3.53 -8.55 7.48
C PRO A 36 3.09 -7.63 6.33
N ILE A 37 3.28 -8.11 5.11
CA ILE A 37 2.76 -7.48 3.89
C ILE A 37 1.29 -7.89 3.75
N THR A 38 0.40 -6.90 3.61
CA THR A 38 -1.03 -7.20 3.44
C THR A 38 -1.32 -7.42 1.97
N LEU A 39 -1.99 -8.53 1.65
CA LEU A 39 -2.48 -8.86 0.33
C LEU A 39 -3.99 -8.62 0.25
N TYR A 40 -4.50 -8.31 -0.94
CA TYR A 40 -5.91 -8.31 -1.27
C TYR A 40 -6.04 -8.81 -2.71
N GLU A 41 -6.87 -9.83 -2.91
CA GLU A 41 -7.01 -10.54 -4.18
C GLU A 41 -5.66 -11.04 -4.73
N GLY A 42 -4.75 -11.46 -3.82
CA GLY A 42 -3.42 -11.92 -4.17
C GLY A 42 -2.45 -10.83 -4.65
N GLN A 43 -2.80 -9.55 -4.50
CA GLN A 43 -1.96 -8.38 -4.82
C GLN A 43 -1.58 -7.61 -3.55
N ILE A 44 -0.47 -6.89 -3.54
CA ILE A 44 0.01 -6.14 -2.37
C ILE A 44 -0.90 -4.93 -2.13
N LEU A 45 -1.72 -4.99 -1.08
CA LEU A 45 -2.56 -3.88 -0.60
C LEU A 45 -1.75 -2.90 0.26
N ASP A 46 -0.85 -3.42 1.11
CA ASP A 46 0.01 -2.61 1.98
C ASP A 46 1.40 -3.24 2.19
N GLY A 47 2.43 -2.40 2.30
CA GLY A 47 3.80 -2.85 2.55
C GLY A 47 4.68 -3.06 1.31
N LYS A 48 4.42 -2.37 0.18
CA LYS A 48 5.24 -2.46 -1.04
C LYS A 48 6.74 -2.22 -0.81
N CYS A 49 7.11 -1.27 0.05
CA CYS A 49 8.50 -1.05 0.45
C CYS A 49 9.06 -2.23 1.25
N ARG A 50 8.29 -2.80 2.18
CA ARG A 50 8.69 -4.00 2.94
C ARG A 50 8.91 -5.20 2.02
N TYR A 51 8.04 -5.39 1.03
CA TYR A 51 8.20 -6.44 0.02
C TYR A 51 9.48 -6.24 -0.80
N LYS A 52 9.72 -5.02 -1.31
CA LYS A 52 10.96 -4.66 -2.02
C LYS A 52 12.21 -4.92 -1.16
N ALA A 53 12.19 -4.48 0.10
CA ALA A 53 13.27 -4.71 1.06
C ALA A 53 13.53 -6.20 1.30
N CYS A 54 12.49 -6.99 1.53
CA CYS A 54 12.62 -8.44 1.71
C CYS A 54 13.26 -9.11 0.48
N LYS A 55 12.87 -8.70 -0.74
CA LYS A 55 13.48 -9.19 -1.98
C LYS A 55 14.96 -8.84 -2.07
N GLU A 56 15.33 -7.58 -1.84
CA GLU A 56 16.73 -7.14 -1.90
C GLU A 56 17.60 -7.84 -0.85
N LEU A 57 17.07 -8.05 0.35
CA LEU A 57 17.77 -8.73 1.45
C LEU A 57 17.72 -10.26 1.36
N LYS A 58 16.98 -10.81 0.38
CA LYS A 58 16.71 -12.25 0.25
C LYS A 58 16.08 -12.87 1.51
N ILE A 59 15.28 -12.09 2.23
CA ILE A 59 14.50 -12.52 3.39
C ILE A 59 13.13 -12.98 2.90
N THR A 60 12.62 -14.09 3.44
CA THR A 60 11.28 -14.58 3.08
C THR A 60 10.22 -13.64 3.65
N PRO A 61 9.42 -12.97 2.81
CA PRO A 61 8.34 -12.10 3.29
C PRO A 61 7.24 -12.91 3.97
N LYS A 62 6.61 -12.29 4.96
CA LYS A 62 5.39 -12.80 5.61
C LYS A 62 4.20 -12.03 5.03
N PHE A 63 3.15 -12.76 4.70
CA PHE A 63 1.92 -12.21 4.13
C PHE A 63 0.74 -12.44 5.04
N VAL A 64 -0.23 -11.54 4.96
CA VAL A 64 -1.56 -11.64 5.58
C VAL A 64 -2.57 -11.24 4.51
N GLU A 65 -3.64 -12.01 4.37
CA GLU A 65 -4.72 -11.65 3.45
C GLU A 65 -5.68 -10.68 4.14
N PHE A 66 -6.03 -9.60 3.45
CA PHE A 66 -7.14 -8.75 3.81
C PHE A 66 -8.44 -9.43 3.38
N HIS A 67 -9.41 -9.45 4.28
CA HIS A 67 -10.74 -9.97 4.02
C HIS A 67 -11.75 -8.83 4.12
N GLY A 68 -12.46 -8.57 3.02
CA GLY A 68 -13.42 -7.48 2.89
C GLY A 68 -13.69 -7.21 1.41
N ASP A 69 -14.49 -6.19 1.13
CA ASP A 69 -14.71 -5.69 -0.22
C ASP A 69 -13.75 -4.55 -0.61
N ASP A 70 -13.87 -4.05 -1.84
CA ASP A 70 -13.03 -2.98 -2.38
C ASP A 70 -13.11 -1.68 -1.56
N LEU A 71 -14.29 -1.35 -1.05
CA LEU A 71 -14.51 -0.16 -0.24
C LEU A 71 -13.81 -0.31 1.11
N GLU A 72 -13.96 -1.46 1.75
CA GLU A 72 -13.26 -1.78 3.00
C GLU A 72 -11.74 -1.82 2.82
N ALA A 73 -11.24 -2.35 1.70
CA ALA A 73 -9.81 -2.39 1.37
C ALA A 73 -9.23 -0.98 1.16
N LEU A 74 -9.94 -0.12 0.44
CA LEU A 74 -9.58 1.29 0.27
C LEU A 74 -9.54 2.02 1.63
N ILE A 75 -10.59 1.84 2.44
CA ILE A 75 -10.67 2.41 3.79
C ILE A 75 -9.51 1.90 4.66
N TYR A 76 -9.15 0.62 4.57
CA TYR A 76 -8.00 0.04 5.27
C TYR A 76 -6.70 0.78 4.92
N VAL A 77 -6.40 0.95 3.62
CA VAL A 77 -5.18 1.65 3.18
C VAL A 77 -5.11 3.06 3.74
N ILE A 78 -6.23 3.80 3.68
CA ILE A 78 -6.32 5.17 4.20
C ILE A 78 -6.09 5.18 5.70
N ARG A 79 -6.82 4.36 6.46
CA ARG A 79 -6.72 4.27 7.94
C ARG A 79 -5.33 3.86 8.42
N LYS A 80 -4.74 2.88 7.75
CA LYS A 80 -3.45 2.29 8.13
C LYS A 80 -2.29 3.27 7.93
N ASN A 81 -2.33 4.06 6.87
CA ASN A 81 -1.16 4.80 6.39
C ASN A 81 -1.34 6.32 6.37
N ILE A 82 -2.48 6.82 5.89
CA ILE A 82 -2.74 8.26 5.78
C ILE A 82 -3.11 8.82 7.16
N LEU A 83 -3.94 8.11 7.92
CA LEU A 83 -4.42 8.59 9.22
C LEU A 83 -3.42 8.44 10.37
N ARG A 84 -2.31 7.71 10.13
CA ARG A 84 -1.21 7.56 11.09
C ARG A 84 -0.28 8.77 11.10
N GLN A 85 -0.22 9.54 10.01
CA GLN A 85 0.28 10.92 10.07
C GLN A 85 -0.79 11.69 10.86
N GLN A 86 -0.40 12.54 11.82
CA GLN A 86 -1.33 13.26 12.69
C GLN A 86 -2.20 14.26 11.90
N LEU A 87 -3.14 13.73 11.12
CA LEU A 87 -4.11 14.47 10.36
C LEU A 87 -5.39 14.50 11.18
N ASN A 88 -5.95 15.69 11.37
CA ASN A 88 -7.24 15.83 12.03
C ASN A 88 -8.37 15.30 11.11
N LYS A 89 -9.55 15.03 11.68
CA LYS A 89 -10.68 14.41 10.95
C LYS A 89 -11.08 15.15 9.65
N ASP A 90 -10.83 16.45 9.57
CA ASP A 90 -11.18 17.27 8.41
C ASP A 90 -10.16 17.05 7.28
N GLN A 91 -8.86 17.04 7.60
CA GLN A 91 -7.79 16.74 6.64
C GLN A 91 -7.97 15.34 6.04
N ILE A 92 -8.41 14.40 6.87
CA ILE A 92 -8.72 13.02 6.49
C ILE A 92 -9.87 12.97 5.48
N SER A 93 -10.95 13.69 5.77
CA SER A 93 -12.14 13.69 4.91
C SER A 93 -11.83 14.30 3.54
N CYS A 94 -11.01 15.35 3.48
CA CYS A 94 -10.55 15.93 2.22
C CYS A 94 -9.72 14.94 1.40
N ILE A 95 -8.76 14.25 2.02
CA ILE A 95 -7.91 13.28 1.31
C ILE A 95 -8.74 12.10 0.78
N ILE A 96 -9.71 11.61 1.56
CA ILE A 96 -10.63 10.56 1.11
C ILE A 96 -11.43 11.04 -0.11
N ALA A 97 -12.00 12.24 -0.05
CA ALA A 97 -12.79 12.80 -1.15
C ALA A 97 -11.96 12.98 -2.43
N GLU A 98 -10.72 13.45 -2.31
CA GLU A 98 -9.78 13.57 -3.43
C GLU A 98 -9.38 12.21 -4.01
N ALA A 99 -9.07 11.23 -3.15
CA ALA A 99 -8.70 9.88 -3.57
C ALA A 99 -9.85 9.18 -4.32
N VAL A 100 -11.10 9.32 -3.84
CA VAL A 100 -12.30 8.80 -4.52
C VAL A 100 -12.45 9.46 -5.89
N THR A 101 -12.33 10.78 -5.96
CA THR A 101 -12.45 11.53 -7.22
C THR A 101 -11.40 11.10 -8.25
N GLU A 102 -10.16 10.90 -7.82
CA GLU A 102 -9.07 10.52 -8.73
C GLU A 102 -9.17 9.05 -9.16
N ALA A 103 -9.61 8.15 -8.26
CA ALA A 103 -9.92 6.78 -8.60
C ALA A 103 -11.05 6.69 -9.63
N GLU A 104 -12.12 7.48 -9.47
CA GLU A 104 -13.22 7.54 -10.44
C GLU A 104 -12.76 8.00 -11.83
N LYS A 105 -11.89 9.01 -11.90
CA LYS A 105 -11.30 9.45 -13.18
C LYS A 105 -10.44 8.38 -13.82
N PHE A 106 -9.61 7.72 -13.02
CA PHE A 106 -8.74 6.65 -13.49
C PHE A 106 -9.56 5.49 -14.07
N ILE A 107 -10.59 5.05 -13.33
CA ILE A 107 -11.54 4.02 -13.77
C ILE A 107 -12.20 4.46 -15.09
N LYS A 108 -12.80 5.66 -15.14
CA LYS A 108 -13.46 6.16 -16.36
C LYS A 108 -12.52 6.21 -17.56
N LYS A 109 -11.27 6.65 -17.36
CA LYS A 109 -10.25 6.69 -18.43
C LYS A 109 -9.85 5.28 -18.88
N GLN A 110 -9.76 4.33 -17.96
CA GLN A 110 -9.45 2.94 -18.29
C GLN A 110 -10.58 2.30 -19.10
N TYR A 111 -11.85 2.57 -18.76
CA TYR A 111 -13.01 2.05 -19.48
C TYR A 111 -13.35 2.81 -20.78
N SER A 112 -12.99 4.09 -20.90
CA SER A 112 -13.14 4.85 -22.16
C SER A 112 -12.07 4.54 -23.21
N LEU A 113 -11.07 3.70 -22.88
CA LEU A 113 -10.06 3.19 -23.81
C LEU A 113 -10.47 1.83 -24.43
N PHE A 114 -11.67 1.34 -24.09
CA PHE A 114 -12.26 0.10 -24.63
C PHE A 114 -13.54 0.34 -25.46
N GLU A 115 -13.87 1.61 -25.78
CA GLU A 115 -14.84 2.00 -26.82
C GLU A 115 -14.09 2.57 -28.04
#